data_AF-A0A656JQ77-F1
#
_entry.id   AF-A0A656JQ77-F1
#
_cell.length_a   1.000
_cell.length_b   1.000
_cell.length_c   1.000
_cell.angle_alpha   90.00
_cell.angle_beta   90.00
_cell.angle_gamma   90.00
#
_symmetry.space_group_name_H-M   'P 1'
#
loop_
_entity.id
_entity.type
_entity.pdbx_description
1 polymer ?
#
loop_
_entity_poly.entity_id
_entity_poly.type
_entity_poly.pdbx_seq_one_letter_code
_entity_poly.pdbx_strand_id
1 'polypeptide(L)' 'MIPIAREVFWGPMAYAMIGGIIIATLLTLLFLPALYVAWYRIKEPTDEQRQQAADKDEGEHAQPAH' A
#
# COMPACT_ATOMS: atom_id res chain seq x y z
N MET A 1 12.74 45.56 -15.17
CA MET A 1 12.21 44.19 -15.01
C MET A 1 12.75 43.67 -13.70
N ILE A 2 11.89 43.55 -12.68
CA ILE A 2 12.28 43.12 -11.33
C ILE A 2 12.73 41.64 -11.42
N PRO A 3 13.90 41.31 -10.83
CA PRO A 3 14.56 40.03 -11.04
C PRO A 3 13.83 38.92 -10.28
N ILE A 4 13.53 37.82 -10.97
CA ILE A 4 13.66 36.40 -10.53
C ILE A 4 13.43 36.06 -9.03
N ALA A 5 12.52 36.72 -8.32
CA ALA A 5 12.05 36.25 -7.00
C ALA A 5 11.18 34.96 -7.11
N ARG A 6 11.22 34.26 -8.24
CA ARG A 6 10.23 33.28 -8.68
C ARG A 6 10.74 31.83 -8.70
N GLU A 7 12.04 31.58 -8.81
CA GLU A 7 12.60 30.21 -8.84
C GLU A 7 12.57 29.55 -7.43
N VAL A 8 13.04 30.27 -6.41
CA VAL A 8 13.13 29.77 -5.03
C VAL A 8 11.80 29.71 -4.28
N PHE A 9 10.74 30.34 -4.77
CA PHE A 9 9.42 30.25 -4.17
C PHE A 9 8.57 29.12 -4.74
N TRP A 10 8.79 28.75 -6.00
CA TRP A 10 8.00 27.71 -6.67
C TRP A 10 8.53 26.30 -6.42
N GLY A 11 9.86 26.14 -6.28
CA GLY A 11 10.45 24.85 -5.89
C GLY A 11 9.88 24.31 -4.57
N PRO A 12 10.01 25.03 -3.45
CA PRO A 12 9.52 24.57 -2.15
C PRO A 12 8.00 24.33 -2.12
N MET A 13 7.22 25.16 -2.82
CA MET A 13 5.77 25.00 -2.93
C MET A 13 5.40 23.70 -3.64
N ALA A 14 6.08 23.38 -4.75
CA ALA A 14 5.84 22.14 -5.49
C ALA A 14 6.21 20.91 -4.64
N TYR A 15 7.34 20.93 -3.94
CA TYR A 15 7.73 19.83 -3.04
C TYR A 15 6.75 19.64 -1.88
N ALA A 16 6.18 20.72 -1.33
CA ALA A 16 5.17 20.61 -0.29
C ALA A 16 3.88 19.94 -0.80
N MET A 17 3.44 20.28 -2.01
CA MET A 17 2.25 19.68 -2.63
C MET A 17 2.48 18.21 -3.01
N ILE A 18 3.57 17.92 -3.71
CA ILE A 18 3.92 16.55 -4.15
C ILE A 18 4.19 15.67 -2.93
N GLY A 19 5.02 16.16 -2.00
CA GLY A 19 5.33 15.46 -0.75
C GLY A 19 4.08 15.24 0.10
N GLY A 20 3.20 16.24 0.18
CA GLY A 20 1.93 16.13 0.89
C GLY A 20 1.03 15.03 0.34
N ILE A 21 0.89 14.94 -0.99
CA ILE A 21 0.09 13.87 -1.62
C ILE A 21 0.73 12.50 -1.38
N ILE A 22 2.04 12.35 -1.58
CA ILE A 22 2.74 11.08 -1.35
C ILE A 22 2.57 10.61 0.10
N ILE A 23 2.79 11.51 1.06
CA ILE A 23 2.61 11.20 2.50
C ILE A 23 1.15 10.87 2.79
N ALA A 24 0.18 11.60 2.25
CA ALA A 24 -1.24 11.34 2.46
C ALA A 24 -1.66 9.97 1.90
N THR A 25 -1.16 9.59 0.73
CA THR A 25 -1.41 8.27 0.13
C THR A 25 -0.80 7.16 0.98
N LEU A 26 0.48 7.27 1.37
CA LEU A 26 1.14 6.29 2.23
C LEU A 26 0.44 6.19 3.58
N LEU A 27 0.11 7.32 4.18
CA LEU A 27 -0.62 7.37 5.44
C LEU A 27 -1.99 6.73 5.30
N THR A 28 -2.73 6.96 4.21
CA THR A 28 -4.04 6.31 3.99
C THR A 28 -3.89 4.79 3.87
N LEU A 29 -2.93 4.34 3.06
CA LEU A 29 -2.63 2.93 2.84
C LEU A 29 -2.18 2.21 4.11
N LEU A 30 -1.51 2.90 5.05
CA LEU A 30 -1.03 2.32 6.31
C LEU A 30 -2.02 2.52 7.47
N PHE A 31 -2.66 3.68 7.54
CA PHE A 31 -3.58 4.07 8.60
C PHE A 31 -4.85 3.23 8.56
N LEU A 32 -5.40 3.00 7.36
CA LEU A 32 -6.61 2.21 7.22
C LEU A 32 -6.43 0.76 7.71
N PRO A 33 -5.40 -0.01 7.29
CA PRO A 33 -5.17 -1.35 7.83
C PRO A 33 -4.74 -1.33 9.29
N ALA A 34 -3.94 -0.35 9.74
CA ALA A 34 -3.54 -0.26 11.14
C ALA A 34 -4.75 -0.01 12.06
N LEU A 35 -5.64 0.91 11.67
CA LEU A 35 -6.88 1.18 12.40
C LEU A 35 -7.83 -0.02 12.36
N TYR A 36 -7.94 -0.68 11.19
CA TYR A 36 -8.75 -1.89 11.05
C TYR A 36 -8.23 -3.02 11.95
N VAL A 37 -6.92 -3.25 12.00
CA VAL A 37 -6.29 -4.22 12.92
C VAL A 37 -6.52 -3.81 14.38
N ALA A 38 -6.39 -2.53 14.73
CA ALA A 38 -6.54 -2.06 16.10
C ALA A 38 -7.98 -2.21 16.62
N TRP A 39 -8.98 -1.90 15.80
CA TRP A 39 -10.40 -2.02 16.18
C TRP A 39 -10.88 -3.47 16.11
N TYR A 40 -10.60 -4.16 15.00
CA TYR A 40 -11.07 -5.52 14.77
C TYR A 40 -10.21 -6.57 15.48
N ARG A 41 -9.08 -6.15 16.07
CA ARG A 41 -8.10 -7.00 16.75
C ARG A 41 -7.86 -8.27 15.94
N ILE A 42 -7.51 -8.09 14.66
CA ILE A 42 -7.35 -9.17 13.68
C ILE A 42 -6.45 -10.23 14.30
N LYS A 43 -7.08 -11.36 14.66
CA LYS A 43 -6.41 -12.59 15.00
C LYS A 43 -5.62 -13.01 13.76
N GLU A 44 -4.41 -13.47 14.01
CA GLU A 44 -3.48 -14.02 13.02
C GLU A 44 -4.23 -14.82 11.95
N PRO A 45 -3.83 -14.72 10.67
CA PRO A 45 -4.44 -15.53 9.63
C PRO A 45 -4.29 -16.99 10.03
N THR A 46 -5.41 -17.59 10.43
CA THR A 46 -5.52 -19.00 10.79
C THR A 46 -4.95 -19.81 9.63
N ASP A 47 -4.28 -20.91 9.98
CA ASP A 47 -3.56 -21.84 9.10
C ASP A 47 -4.29 -22.21 7.78
N GLU A 48 -5.61 -22.03 7.70
CA GLU A 48 -6.45 -22.16 6.52
C GLU A 48 -5.94 -21.41 5.27
N GLN A 49 -5.34 -20.21 5.42
CA GLN A 49 -4.74 -19.50 4.27
C GLN A 49 -3.44 -20.15 3.78
N ARG A 50 -2.69 -20.80 4.66
CA ARG A 50 -1.48 -21.58 4.31
C ARG A 50 -1.86 -22.93 3.69
N GLN A 51 -2.93 -23.58 4.19
CA GLN A 51 -3.46 -24.80 3.58
C GLN A 51 -4.08 -24.56 2.20
N GLN A 52 -4.81 -23.45 1.99
CA GLN A 52 -5.36 -23.14 0.66
C GLN A 52 -4.28 -22.79 -0.37
N ALA A 53 -3.15 -22.22 0.04
CA ALA A 53 -2.01 -22.00 -0.85
C ALA A 53 -1.28 -23.32 -1.19
N ALA A 54 -1.25 -24.28 -0.26
CA ALA A 54 -0.65 -25.60 -0.48
C ALA A 54 -1.53 -26.54 -1.32
N ASP A 55 -2.85 -26.57 -1.04
CA ASP A 55 -3.84 -27.40 -1.77
C ASP A 55 -4.02 -26.95 -3.22
N LYS A 56 -3.88 -25.64 -3.48
CA LYS A 56 -3.96 -25.07 -4.83
C LYS A 56 -2.74 -25.42 -5.70
N ASP A 57 -1.58 -25.68 -5.08
CA ASP A 57 -0.37 -26.17 -5.73
C ASP A 57 -0.48 -27.67 -6.05
N GLU A 58 -1.13 -28.45 -5.18
CA GLU A 58 -1.39 -29.88 -5.39
C GLU A 58 -2.46 -30.15 -6.47
N GLY A 59 -3.50 -29.30 -6.56
CA GLY A 59 -4.58 -29.44 -7.55
C GLY A 59 -4.20 -29.10 -8.99
N GLU A 60 -3.19 -28.25 -9.21
CA GLU A 60 -2.77 -27.81 -10.55
C GLU A 60 -1.83 -28.81 -11.24
N HIS A 61 -1.15 -29.67 -10.47
CA HIS A 61 -0.29 -30.74 -11.00
C HIS A 61 -1.01 -32.06 -11.33
N ALA A 62 -2.30 -32.19 -10.98
CA ALA A 62 -3.07 -33.43 -11.10
C ALA A 62 -4.04 -33.46 -12.30
N GLN A 63 -3.81 -32.66 -13.35
CA GLN A 63 -4.61 -32.70 -14.57
C GLN A 63 -3.88 -33.48 -15.68
N PRO A 64 -4.05 -34.82 -15.77
CA PRO A 64 -3.55 -35.58 -16.92
C PRO A 64 -4.39 -35.25 -18.15
N ALA A 65 -3.70 -34.92 -19.23
CA ALA A 65 -4.25 -34.65 -20.54
C ALA A 65 -5.09 -35.84 -21.06
N HIS A 66 -6.20 -35.46 -21.69
CA HIS A 66 -7.15 -36.31 -22.42
C HIS A 66 -6.50 -37.22 -23.47
#